data_AF-A0A930SG32-F1
#
_entry.id   AF-A0A930SG32-F1
#
_cell.length_a   1.000
_cell.length_b   1.000
_cell.length_c   1.000
_cell.angle_alpha   90.00
_cell.angle_beta   90.00
_cell.angle_gamma   90.00
#
_symmetry.space_group_name_H-M   'P 1'
#
loop_
_entity.id
_entity.type
_entity.pdbx_description
1 polymer ?
#
loop_
_entity_poly.entity_id
_entity_poly.type
_entity_poly.pdbx_seq_one_letter_code
_entity_poly.pdbx_strand_id
1 'polypeptide(L)'
;MSRMTKEEVKQRVCEAIVVAQPRLREIAESIMAEPELGYKEVKTSKKVRDMFDELGIPYTTEHALTGVKGRMKGRDSKYTV
;
A
#
# COMPACT_ATOMS: atom_id res chain seq x y z
N MET A 1 10.34 0.29 28.85
CA MET A 1 10.61 -0.48 27.62
C MET A 1 11.66 0.27 26.82
N SER A 2 12.80 -0.35 26.50
CA SER A 2 13.84 0.32 25.71
C SER A 2 13.32 0.61 24.29
N ARG A 3 13.65 1.77 23.75
CA ARG A 3 13.23 2.19 22.41
C ARG A 3 14.06 1.43 21.37
N MET A 4 13.41 0.79 20.39
CA MET A 4 14.12 0.14 19.27
C MET A 4 15.06 1.13 18.59
N THR A 5 16.25 0.68 18.28
CA THR A 5 17.23 1.36 17.44
C THR A 5 16.70 1.50 16.01
N LYS A 6 17.30 2.41 15.25
CA LYS A 6 16.94 2.62 13.84
C LYS A 6 17.19 1.35 13.02
N GLU A 7 18.26 0.63 13.34
CA GLU A 7 18.71 -0.58 12.67
C GLU A 7 17.73 -1.73 12.92
N GLU A 8 17.26 -1.92 14.16
CA GLU A 8 16.22 -2.91 14.49
C GLU A 8 14.91 -2.62 13.76
N VAL A 9 14.49 -1.35 13.68
CA VAL A 9 13.28 -0.98 12.95
C VAL A 9 13.41 -1.31 11.45
N LYS A 10 14.55 -0.97 10.83
CA LYS A 10 14.80 -1.30 9.43
C LYS A 10 14.77 -2.81 9.20
N GLN A 11 15.41 -3.58 10.07
CA GLN A 11 15.46 -5.03 9.95
C GLN A 11 14.05 -5.63 9.98
N ARG A 12 13.22 -5.22 10.95
CA ARG A 12 11.81 -5.66 11.04
C ARG A 12 10.98 -5.29 9.82
N VAL A 13 11.20 -4.11 9.23
CA VAL A 13 10.50 -3.70 8.01
C VAL A 13 10.92 -4.58 6.83
N CYS A 14 12.21 -4.84 6.65
CA CYS A 14 12.70 -5.74 5.61
C CYS A 14 12.12 -7.15 5.75
N GLU A 15 12.13 -7.71 6.97
CA GLU A 15 11.54 -9.02 7.26
C GLU A 15 10.05 -9.06 6.93
N ALA A 16 9.29 -8.04 7.32
CA ALA A 16 7.86 -7.95 7.01
C ALA A 16 7.61 -7.90 5.48
N ILE A 17 8.45 -7.18 4.73
CA ILE A 17 8.35 -7.12 3.25
C ILE A 17 8.65 -8.49 2.64
N VAL A 18 9.67 -9.20 3.13
CA VAL A 18 10.02 -10.55 2.64
C VAL A 18 8.88 -11.52 2.91
N VAL A 19 8.28 -11.50 4.11
CA VAL A 19 7.12 -12.33 4.46
C VAL A 19 5.92 -12.00 3.57
N ALA A 20 5.66 -10.72 3.28
CA ALA A 20 4.54 -10.29 2.44
C ALA A 20 4.79 -10.48 0.93
N GLN A 21 6.01 -10.80 0.51
CA GLN A 21 6.41 -10.85 -0.90
C GLN A 21 5.49 -11.70 -1.78
N PRO A 22 5.03 -12.91 -1.39
CA PRO A 22 4.12 -13.70 -2.21
C PRO A 22 2.81 -12.97 -2.53
N ARG A 23 2.19 -12.34 -1.53
CA ARG A 23 0.96 -11.57 -1.70
C ARG A 23 1.17 -10.32 -2.57
N LEU A 24 2.30 -9.64 -2.40
CA LEU A 24 2.67 -8.48 -3.21
C LEU A 24 2.87 -8.85 -4.69
N ARG A 25 3.48 -10.01 -4.96
CA ARG A 25 3.65 -10.53 -6.33
C ARG A 25 2.32 -10.90 -6.96
N GLU A 26 1.46 -11.60 -6.24
CA GLU A 26 0.13 -11.99 -6.73
C GLU A 26 -0.68 -10.76 -7.19
N ILE A 27 -0.63 -9.67 -6.44
CA ILE A 27 -1.32 -8.42 -6.80
C ILE A 27 -0.69 -7.76 -8.01
N ALA A 28 0.65 -7.71 -8.08
CA ALA A 28 1.36 -7.16 -9.22
C ALA A 28 1.04 -7.94 -10.51
N GLU A 29 1.05 -9.27 -10.43
CA GLU A 29 0.68 -10.16 -11.55
C GLU A 29 -0.79 -10.00 -11.94
N SER A 30 -1.69 -9.90 -10.96
CA SER A 30 -3.11 -9.64 -11.21
C SER A 30 -3.33 -8.31 -11.93
N ILE A 31 -2.64 -7.23 -11.52
CA ILE A 31 -2.71 -5.93 -12.20
C ILE A 31 -2.16 -6.04 -13.62
N MET A 32 -1.01 -6.68 -13.79
CA MET A 32 -0.36 -6.87 -15.10
C MET A 32 -1.25 -7.66 -16.09
N ALA A 33 -2.01 -8.64 -15.59
CA ALA A 33 -2.92 -9.45 -16.40
C ALA A 33 -4.15 -8.67 -16.90
N GLU A 34 -4.44 -7.49 -16.34
CA GLU A 34 -5.60 -6.67 -16.69
C GLU A 34 -5.18 -5.24 -17.03
N PRO A 35 -4.47 -5.03 -18.16
CA PRO A 35 -4.04 -3.69 -18.56
C PRO A 35 -5.26 -2.81 -18.87
N GLU A 36 -5.21 -1.56 -18.38
CA GLU A 36 -6.26 -0.56 -18.55
C GLU A 36 -5.67 0.70 -19.21
N LEU A 37 -6.53 1.48 -19.88
CA LEU A 37 -6.13 2.76 -20.44
C LEU A 37 -6.00 3.82 -19.36
N GLY A 38 -5.21 4.87 -19.65
CA GLY A 38 -5.13 6.05 -18.79
C GLY A 38 -6.51 6.61 -18.46
N TYR A 39 -6.73 6.94 -17.19
CA TYR A 39 -8.00 7.42 -16.62
C TYR A 39 -9.14 6.39 -16.61
N LYS A 40 -8.88 5.12 -16.94
CA LYS A 40 -9.88 4.03 -16.96
C LYS A 40 -9.41 2.82 -16.16
N GLU A 41 -8.48 3.01 -15.22
CA GLU A 41 -7.86 1.99 -14.37
C GLU A 41 -8.80 1.52 -13.24
N VAL A 42 -10.05 1.19 -13.58
CA VAL A 42 -11.12 0.87 -12.61
C VAL A 42 -10.80 -0.40 -11.82
N LYS A 43 -10.28 -1.43 -12.50
CA LYS A 43 -9.92 -2.71 -11.88
C LYS A 43 -8.67 -2.56 -11.02
N THR A 44 -7.67 -1.84 -11.53
CA THR A 44 -6.44 -1.53 -10.78
C THR A 44 -6.77 -0.74 -9.51
N SER A 45 -7.60 0.30 -9.63
CA SER A 45 -8.11 1.09 -8.50
C SER A 45 -8.80 0.21 -7.47
N LYS A 46 -9.68 -0.69 -7.90
CA LYS A 46 -10.36 -1.63 -6.99
C LYS A 46 -9.35 -2.53 -6.25
N LYS A 47 -8.37 -3.12 -6.93
CA LYS A 47 -7.36 -3.99 -6.30
C LYS A 47 -6.55 -3.25 -5.23
N VAL A 48 -6.19 -1.99 -5.49
CA VAL A 48 -5.50 -1.15 -4.49
C VAL A 48 -6.39 -0.85 -3.29
N ARG A 49 -7.68 -0.56 -3.51
CA ARG A 49 -8.65 -0.38 -2.42
C ARG A 49 -8.80 -1.64 -1.56
N ASP A 50 -9.00 -2.80 -2.20
CA ASP A 50 -9.14 -4.08 -1.52
C ASP A 50 -7.89 -4.37 -0.64
N MET A 51 -6.69 -4.07 -1.14
CA MET A 51 -5.44 -4.18 -0.37
C MET A 51 -5.38 -3.21 0.83
N PHE A 52 -5.85 -1.97 0.67
CA PHE A 52 -5.94 -1.06 1.81
C PHE A 52 -6.97 -1.53 2.85
N ASP A 53 -8.09 -2.11 2.41
CA ASP A 53 -9.07 -2.72 3.31
C ASP A 53 -8.45 -3.91 4.08
N GLU A 54 -7.72 -4.80 3.39
CA GLU A 54 -6.99 -5.92 4.01
C GLU A 54 -5.97 -5.44 5.08
N LEU A 55 -5.28 -4.33 4.81
CA LEU A 55 -4.28 -3.75 5.72
C LEU A 55 -4.90 -2.85 6.81
N GLY A 56 -6.22 -2.61 6.78
CA GLY A 56 -6.89 -1.68 7.68
C GLY A 56 -6.43 -0.23 7.52
N ILE A 57 -5.99 0.15 6.32
CA ILE A 57 -5.52 1.50 6.00
C ILE A 57 -6.71 2.33 5.51
N PRO A 58 -7.09 3.42 6.20
CA PRO A 58 -8.14 4.29 5.70
C PRO A 58 -7.67 5.02 4.43
N TYR A 59 -8.56 5.08 3.44
CA TYR A 59 -8.28 5.72 2.16
C TYR A 59 -9.44 6.57 1.64
N THR A 60 -9.10 7.40 0.66
CA THR A 60 -10.04 8.15 -0.18
C THR A 60 -9.87 7.69 -1.63
N THR A 61 -10.93 7.77 -2.43
CA THR A 61 -10.94 7.32 -3.82
C THR A 61 -11.51 8.40 -4.74
N GLU A 62 -11.65 8.09 -6.04
CA GLU A 62 -12.16 8.99 -7.09
C GLU A 62 -11.30 10.24 -7.33
N HIS A 63 -10.02 10.21 -6.93
CA HIS A 63 -9.07 11.27 -7.27
C HIS A 63 -8.76 11.21 -8.76
N ALA A 64 -9.17 12.23 -9.52
CA ALA A 64 -9.06 12.22 -10.98
C ALA A 64 -9.64 10.93 -11.61
N LEU A 65 -10.85 10.55 -11.19
CA LEU A 65 -11.63 9.37 -11.60
C LEU A 65 -11.23 8.06 -10.92
N THR A 66 -9.98 7.62 -11.03
CA THR A 66 -9.55 6.27 -10.60
C THR A 66 -8.54 6.27 -9.46
N GLY A 67 -8.01 7.43 -9.07
CA GLY A 67 -6.99 7.54 -8.04
C GLY A 67 -7.47 7.13 -6.65
N VAL A 68 -6.57 6.47 -5.92
CA VAL A 68 -6.77 6.01 -4.54
C VAL A 68 -5.64 6.54 -3.67
N LYS A 69 -5.97 7.08 -2.50
CA LYS A 69 -4.99 7.63 -1.56
C LYS A 69 -5.26 7.15 -0.15
N GLY A 70 -4.38 6.30 0.37
CA GLY A 70 -4.33 5.88 1.77
C GLY A 70 -3.53 6.87 2.63
N ARG A 71 -3.88 7.01 3.91
CA ARG A 71 -3.10 7.83 4.85
C ARG A 71 -2.92 7.13 6.19
N MET A 72 -1.66 7.00 6.60
CA MET A 72 -1.29 6.47 7.91
C MET A 72 -0.69 7.58 8.78
N LYS A 73 -1.04 7.61 10.07
CA LYS A 73 -0.46 8.55 11.03
C LYS A 73 0.70 7.90 11.76
N GLY A 74 1.90 8.46 11.59
CA GLY A 74 3.03 8.16 12.46
C GLY A 74 2.96 8.96 13.77
N ARG A 75 3.93 8.75 14.68
CA ARG A 75 3.96 9.40 16.00
C ARG A 75 3.73 10.91 15.93
N ASP A 76 4.44 11.61 15.06
CA ASP A 76 4.34 13.07 14.92
C ASP A 76 3.74 13.51 13.57
N SER A 77 3.56 12.59 12.62
CA SER A 77 2.96 12.82 11.28
C SER A 77 3.44 14.08 10.54
N LYS A 78 4.74 14.44 10.69
CA LYS A 78 5.32 15.69 10.16
C LYS A 78 5.44 15.74 8.64
N TYR A 79 5.41 14.58 7.99
CA TYR A 79 5.58 14.45 6.54
C TYR A 79 4.36 13.72 5.95
N THR A 80 3.89 14.22 4.82
CA THR A 80 2.86 13.55 4.01
C THR A 80 3.55 13.07 2.73
N VAL A 81 3.51 11.76 2.50
CA VAL A 81 3.92 11.11 1.25
C VAL A 81 2.68 10.59 0.53
#